data_AF-A0A1S8WIR2-F1
#
_entry.id   AF-A0A1S8WIR2-F1
#
_cell.length_a   1.000
_cell.length_b   1.000
_cell.length_c   1.000
_cell.angle_alpha   90.00
_cell.angle_beta   90.00
_cell.angle_gamma   90.00
#
_symmetry.space_group_name_H-M   'P 1'
#
loop_
_entity.id
_entity.type
_entity.pdbx_description
1 polymer ?
#
loop_
_entity_poly.entity_id
_entity_poly.type
_entity_poly.pdbx_seq_one_letter_code
_entity_poly.pdbx_strand_id
1 'polypeptide(L)'
;QIILPLTVEEYQIAQLYAVAEASKSETGGGDGVEILKNEPFDTEVFPPNPPLLNGDPHYTTGQYTHKYYYLSQKVPGIVRTFAPTSALILTEEAWNAYPYCRTILTNNFMKESFSIMIESLHSSDITLQNAHQLSPKELSAREVVVIDIGDITPSDKDYNPSEDPTRFHSEKAGRGPLKPKWWLPTHELIYLRDPYSECLLRSNEKH
;
A
#
# COMPACT_ATOMS: atom_id res chain seq x y z
N GLN A 1 3.12 3.83 -6.04
CA GLN A 1 4.12 4.39 -5.10
C GLN A 1 3.41 5.36 -4.17
N ILE A 2 3.60 5.22 -2.87
CA ILE A 2 3.02 6.10 -1.85
C ILE A 2 4.17 6.76 -1.12
N ILE A 3 4.20 8.10 -1.07
CA ILE A 3 5.27 8.84 -0.38
C ILE A 3 4.71 9.36 0.94
N LEU A 4 5.41 9.07 2.03
CA LEU A 4 4.95 9.34 3.39
C LEU A 4 5.96 10.19 4.15
N PRO A 5 5.51 11.13 5.02
CA PRO A 5 6.40 11.93 5.85
C PRO A 5 6.86 11.15 7.09
N LEU A 6 7.30 9.90 6.89
CA LEU A 6 7.74 8.96 7.92
C LEU A 6 9.05 8.32 7.49
N THR A 7 9.92 8.00 8.45
CA THR A 7 11.04 7.10 8.15
C THR A 7 10.54 5.66 7.97
N VAL A 8 11.37 4.79 7.40
CA VAL A 8 11.05 3.36 7.24
C VAL A 8 10.82 2.71 8.60
N GLU A 9 11.56 3.09 9.64
CA GLU A 9 11.42 2.57 11.00
C GLU A 9 10.10 3.04 11.64
N GLU A 10 9.76 4.32 11.47
CA GLU A 10 8.49 4.85 11.97
C GLU A 10 7.29 4.20 11.29
N TYR A 11 7.38 3.96 9.98
CA TYR A 11 6.32 3.31 9.22
C TYR A 11 6.05 1.89 9.71
N GLN A 12 7.09 1.12 10.07
CA GLN A 12 6.92 -0.23 10.60
C GLN A 12 6.00 -0.25 11.83
N ILE A 13 6.19 0.70 12.75
CA ILE A 13 5.38 0.83 13.96
C ILE A 13 3.99 1.37 13.62
N ALA A 14 3.93 2.40 12.78
CA ALA A 14 2.68 3.05 12.40
C ALA A 14 1.73 2.12 11.64
N GLN A 15 2.26 1.28 10.75
CA GLN A 15 1.48 0.31 9.97
C GLN A 15 0.79 -0.71 10.88
N LEU A 16 1.50 -1.27 11.85
CA LEU A 16 0.92 -2.25 12.78
C LEU A 16 -0.23 -1.64 13.59
N TYR A 17 -0.04 -0.41 14.07
CA TYR A 17 -1.10 0.33 14.76
C TYR A 17 -2.30 0.61 13.83
N ALA A 18 -2.04 1.12 12.63
CA ALA A 18 -3.08 1.45 11.65
C ALA A 18 -3.89 0.21 11.23
N VAL A 19 -3.23 -0.93 11.01
CA VAL A 19 -3.91 -2.20 10.70
C VAL A 19 -4.81 -2.64 11.86
N ALA A 20 -4.35 -2.51 13.11
CA ALA A 20 -5.16 -2.85 14.27
C ALA A 20 -6.40 -1.94 14.41
N GLU A 21 -6.24 -0.63 14.24
CA GLU A 21 -7.35 0.33 14.33
C GLU A 21 -8.34 0.20 13.16
N ALA A 22 -7.84 0.00 11.93
CA ALA A 22 -8.69 -0.28 10.77
C ALA A 22 -9.47 -1.58 10.98
N SER A 23 -8.82 -2.66 11.45
CA SER A 23 -9.49 -3.93 11.72
C SER A 23 -10.63 -3.79 12.74
N LYS A 24 -10.44 -2.97 13.79
CA LYS A 24 -11.49 -2.69 14.79
C LYS A 24 -12.67 -1.94 14.16
N SER A 25 -12.39 -0.93 13.34
CA SER A 25 -13.41 -0.11 12.68
C SER A 25 -14.22 -0.91 11.66
N GLU A 26 -13.58 -1.87 11.01
CA GLU A 26 -14.17 -2.72 9.97
C GLU A 26 -14.93 -3.95 10.52
N THR A 27 -14.90 -4.22 11.82
CA THR A 27 -15.53 -5.40 12.43
C THR A 27 -16.89 -5.05 13.04
N GLY A 28 -17.97 -5.63 12.52
CA GLY A 28 -19.33 -5.40 13.01
C GLY A 28 -20.42 -6.03 12.12
N GLY A 29 -21.55 -6.43 12.72
CA GLY A 29 -22.73 -6.88 11.97
C GLY A 29 -22.60 -8.21 11.20
N GLY A 30 -21.59 -9.03 11.53
CA GLY A 30 -21.30 -10.30 10.84
C GLY A 30 -20.23 -10.20 9.76
N ASP A 31 -19.78 -8.98 9.43
CA ASP A 31 -18.57 -8.72 8.64
C ASP A 31 -17.38 -8.42 9.56
N GLY A 32 -16.17 -8.67 9.07
CA GLY A 32 -14.96 -8.41 9.84
C GLY A 32 -13.78 -9.27 9.44
N VAL A 33 -12.75 -9.22 10.28
CA VAL A 33 -11.49 -9.95 10.10
C VAL A 33 -11.36 -11.02 11.17
N GLU A 34 -11.20 -12.27 10.77
CA GLU A 34 -10.83 -13.38 11.66
C GLU A 34 -9.36 -13.73 11.46
N ILE A 35 -8.59 -13.75 12.54
CA ILE A 35 -7.17 -14.12 12.52
C ILE A 35 -7.07 -15.61 12.86
N LEU A 36 -6.69 -16.43 11.88
CA LEU A 36 -6.52 -17.88 12.04
C LEU A 36 -5.10 -18.23 12.51
N LYS A 37 -4.10 -17.54 11.96
CA LYS A 37 -2.70 -17.70 12.34
C LYS A 37 -2.00 -16.35 12.40
N ASN A 38 -1.09 -16.24 13.35
CA ASN A 38 -0.17 -15.13 13.50
C ASN A 38 1.10 -15.67 14.16
N GLU A 39 1.99 -16.23 13.35
CA GLU A 39 3.17 -16.98 13.80
C GLU A 39 4.42 -16.52 13.04
N PRO A 40 5.61 -16.61 13.62
CA PRO A 40 6.85 -16.40 12.88
C PRO A 40 6.95 -17.36 11.69
N PHE A 41 7.61 -16.93 10.61
CA PHE A 41 7.96 -17.79 9.49
C PHE A 41 9.47 -17.80 9.26
N ASP A 42 9.94 -18.89 8.68
CA ASP A 42 11.29 -19.05 8.16
C ASP A 42 11.27 -19.96 6.91
N THR A 43 12.43 -20.49 6.52
CA THR A 43 12.54 -21.39 5.37
C THR A 43 11.91 -22.77 5.57
N GLU A 44 11.54 -23.14 6.80
CA GLU A 44 10.94 -24.42 7.16
C GLU A 44 9.48 -24.26 7.64
N VAL A 45 9.20 -23.20 8.41
CA VAL A 45 7.91 -22.91 9.02
C VAL A 45 7.18 -21.83 8.22
N PHE A 46 6.03 -22.19 7.63
CA PHE A 46 5.26 -21.33 6.71
C PHE A 46 6.09 -20.67 5.60
N PRO A 47 6.91 -21.43 4.85
CA PRO A 47 7.76 -20.83 3.83
C PRO A 47 6.93 -20.21 2.70
N PRO A 48 7.26 -18.99 2.25
CA PRO A 48 6.59 -18.37 1.12
C PRO A 48 6.90 -19.14 -0.17
N ASN A 49 5.87 -19.35 -1.00
CA ASN A 49 6.01 -19.98 -2.30
C ASN A 49 5.31 -19.15 -3.38
N PRO A 50 6.03 -18.62 -4.40
CA PRO A 50 7.48 -18.67 -4.59
C PRO A 50 8.26 -17.94 -3.48
N PRO A 51 9.60 -18.01 -3.41
CA PRO A 51 10.38 -17.20 -2.47
C PRO A 51 10.09 -15.70 -2.58
N LEU A 52 10.30 -14.94 -1.49
CA LEU A 52 10.14 -13.49 -1.50
C LEU A 52 11.24 -12.82 -2.32
N LEU A 53 10.88 -11.75 -3.05
CA LEU A 53 11.79 -10.93 -3.86
C LEU A 53 12.87 -11.74 -4.61
N ASN A 54 12.44 -12.66 -5.47
CA ASN A 54 13.32 -13.53 -6.27
C ASN A 54 14.31 -14.39 -5.46
N GLY A 55 13.99 -14.70 -4.20
CA GLY A 55 14.84 -15.52 -3.34
C GLY A 55 15.98 -14.75 -2.67
N ASP A 56 15.84 -13.42 -2.53
CA ASP A 56 16.79 -12.61 -1.80
C ASP A 56 16.91 -13.11 -0.34
N PRO A 57 18.13 -13.46 0.13
CA PRO A 57 18.34 -14.09 1.43
C PRO A 57 17.94 -13.22 2.62
N HIS A 58 17.81 -11.90 2.44
CA HIS A 58 17.38 -10.98 3.51
C HIS A 58 15.91 -11.14 3.89
N TYR A 59 15.08 -11.74 3.02
CA TYR A 59 13.63 -11.88 3.23
C TYR A 59 13.21 -13.34 3.45
N THR A 60 14.01 -14.06 4.23
CA THR A 60 13.81 -15.49 4.51
C THR A 60 13.11 -15.75 5.84
N THR A 61 12.97 -14.74 6.69
CA THR A 61 12.29 -14.83 7.99
C THR A 61 11.38 -13.63 8.21
N GLY A 62 10.40 -13.76 9.10
CA GLY A 62 9.49 -12.67 9.44
C GLY A 62 8.25 -13.17 10.17
N GLN A 63 7.12 -12.50 9.95
CA GLN A 63 5.82 -12.86 10.51
C GLN A 63 4.86 -13.34 9.42
N TYR A 64 4.26 -14.51 9.62
CA TYR A 64 3.19 -15.04 8.78
C TYR A 64 1.83 -14.82 9.44
N THR A 65 0.86 -14.35 8.66
CA THR A 65 -0.53 -14.26 9.09
C THR A 65 -1.46 -14.93 8.09
N HIS A 66 -2.48 -15.61 8.62
CA HIS A 66 -3.57 -16.18 7.84
C HIS A 66 -4.88 -15.64 8.39
N LYS A 67 -5.68 -14.98 7.56
CA LYS A 67 -6.94 -14.34 7.97
C LYS A 67 -8.09 -14.65 7.03
N TYR A 68 -9.30 -14.62 7.56
CA TYR A 68 -10.53 -14.54 6.77
C TYR A 68 -11.14 -13.16 6.85
N TYR A 69 -11.46 -12.59 5.69
CA TYR A 69 -12.29 -11.39 5.57
C TYR A 69 -13.70 -11.78 5.19
N TYR A 70 -14.66 -11.48 6.07
CA TYR A 70 -16.08 -11.66 5.82
C TYR A 70 -16.66 -10.37 5.22
N LEU A 71 -17.14 -10.45 3.98
CA LEU A 71 -17.57 -9.29 3.18
C LEU A 71 -19.07 -9.28 2.89
N SER A 72 -19.87 -9.98 3.69
CA SER A 72 -21.29 -10.22 3.39
C SER A 72 -22.09 -8.93 3.28
N GLN A 73 -21.76 -7.91 4.08
CA GLN A 73 -22.38 -6.58 4.08
C GLN A 73 -21.62 -5.53 3.26
N LYS A 74 -20.35 -5.79 2.90
CA LYS A 74 -19.49 -4.85 2.17
C LYS A 74 -19.47 -5.00 0.65
N VAL A 75 -20.03 -6.08 0.10
CA VAL A 75 -20.19 -6.21 -1.36
C VAL A 75 -21.48 -5.56 -1.88
N PRO A 76 -21.50 -5.08 -3.14
CA PRO A 76 -22.70 -4.57 -3.78
C PRO A 76 -23.88 -5.55 -3.70
N GLY A 77 -25.11 -5.04 -3.55
CA GLY A 77 -26.29 -5.87 -3.30
C GLY A 77 -26.58 -6.93 -4.37
N ILE A 78 -26.21 -6.67 -5.63
CA ILE A 78 -26.33 -7.65 -6.72
C ILE A 78 -25.43 -8.86 -6.44
N VAL A 79 -24.17 -8.65 -6.05
CA VAL A 79 -23.22 -9.73 -5.75
C VAL A 79 -23.76 -10.59 -4.61
N ARG A 80 -24.26 -9.95 -3.55
CA ARG A 80 -24.82 -10.65 -2.38
C ARG A 80 -26.02 -11.53 -2.67
N THR A 81 -26.87 -11.13 -3.62
CA THR A 81 -28.10 -11.86 -3.94
C THR A 81 -27.83 -13.16 -4.70
N PHE A 82 -26.74 -13.21 -5.47
CA PHE A 82 -26.41 -14.34 -6.33
C PHE A 82 -25.21 -15.17 -5.85
N ALA A 83 -24.35 -14.60 -5.00
CA ALA A 83 -23.16 -15.28 -4.51
C ALA A 83 -23.49 -16.17 -3.29
N PRO A 84 -23.03 -17.44 -3.25
CA PRO A 84 -23.11 -18.24 -2.03
C PRO A 84 -22.24 -17.61 -0.94
N THR A 85 -22.56 -17.85 0.35
CA THR A 85 -21.81 -17.27 1.48
C THR A 85 -20.31 -17.53 1.41
N SER A 86 -19.89 -18.71 0.91
CA SER A 86 -18.48 -19.06 0.72
C SER A 86 -17.76 -18.19 -0.33
N ALA A 87 -18.50 -17.57 -1.26
CA ALA A 87 -17.95 -16.63 -2.22
C ALA A 87 -17.72 -15.24 -1.61
N LEU A 88 -18.28 -14.95 -0.43
CA LEU A 88 -18.16 -13.66 0.27
C LEU A 88 -17.09 -13.69 1.37
N ILE A 89 -16.25 -14.74 1.37
CA ILE A 89 -15.12 -14.90 2.29
C ILE A 89 -13.84 -14.82 1.44
N LEU A 90 -12.96 -13.88 1.78
CA LEU A 90 -11.60 -13.85 1.23
C LEU A 90 -10.63 -14.47 2.23
N THR A 91 -9.74 -15.31 1.72
CA THR A 91 -8.62 -15.87 2.48
C THR A 91 -7.39 -15.02 2.21
N GLU A 92 -6.79 -14.46 3.26
CA GLU A 92 -5.53 -13.75 3.21
C GLU A 92 -4.41 -14.61 3.80
N GLU A 93 -3.35 -14.79 3.04
CA GLU A 93 -2.05 -15.25 3.55
C GLU A 93 -1.02 -14.15 3.33
N ALA A 94 -0.31 -13.75 4.37
CA ALA A 94 0.69 -12.69 4.28
C ALA A 94 2.00 -13.07 4.97
N TRP A 95 3.12 -12.70 4.34
CA TRP A 95 4.48 -12.85 4.82
C TRP A 95 5.11 -11.47 4.95
N ASN A 96 5.24 -11.01 6.19
CA ASN A 96 5.86 -9.74 6.53
C ASN A 96 7.33 -9.96 6.94
N ALA A 97 8.24 -9.78 5.98
CA ALA A 97 9.69 -9.76 6.15
C ALA A 97 10.20 -8.33 6.03
N TYR A 98 9.73 -7.46 6.92
CA TYR A 98 9.95 -6.01 6.83
C TYR A 98 11.42 -5.67 6.53
N PRO A 99 11.72 -4.80 5.54
CA PRO A 99 10.80 -3.88 4.86
C PRO A 99 10.02 -4.45 3.66
N TYR A 100 10.11 -5.75 3.37
CA TYR A 100 9.35 -6.37 2.30
C TYR A 100 8.15 -7.16 2.85
N CYS A 101 7.02 -7.09 2.18
CA CYS A 101 5.85 -7.89 2.53
C CYS A 101 5.18 -8.42 1.27
N ARG A 102 4.71 -9.66 1.32
CA ARG A 102 3.81 -10.23 0.31
C ARG A 102 2.51 -10.63 0.98
N THR A 103 1.40 -10.22 0.41
CA THR A 103 0.05 -10.63 0.79
C THR A 103 -0.64 -11.25 -0.42
N ILE A 104 -1.29 -12.40 -0.22
CA ILE A 104 -2.06 -13.11 -1.24
C ILE A 104 -3.49 -13.24 -0.73
N LEU A 105 -4.43 -12.69 -1.49
CA LEU A 105 -5.86 -12.81 -1.26
C LEU A 105 -6.44 -13.80 -2.27
N THR A 106 -7.11 -14.83 -1.79
CA THR A 106 -7.80 -15.84 -2.59
C THR A 106 -9.26 -15.97 -2.17
N ASN A 107 -10.06 -16.67 -2.96
CA ASN A 107 -11.45 -16.94 -2.66
C ASN A 107 -11.76 -18.42 -2.91
N ASN A 108 -12.19 -19.14 -1.87
CA ASN A 108 -12.40 -20.58 -1.94
C ASN A 108 -13.46 -21.00 -2.96
N PHE A 109 -14.44 -20.13 -3.26
CA PHE A 109 -15.46 -20.40 -4.27
C PHE A 109 -14.91 -20.26 -5.69
N MET A 110 -14.19 -19.17 -5.98
CA MET A 110 -13.60 -18.91 -7.30
C MET A 110 -12.32 -19.71 -7.59
N LYS A 111 -11.71 -20.31 -6.56
CA LYS A 111 -10.49 -21.13 -6.66
C LYS A 111 -9.40 -20.36 -7.43
N GLU A 112 -8.77 -21.01 -8.41
CA GLU A 112 -7.69 -20.46 -9.25
C GLU A 112 -8.15 -19.32 -10.18
N SER A 113 -9.46 -19.09 -10.33
CA SER A 113 -9.96 -18.00 -11.18
C SER A 113 -9.87 -16.62 -10.52
N PHE A 114 -9.53 -16.56 -9.22
CA PHE A 114 -9.37 -15.30 -8.49
C PHE A 114 -8.16 -15.36 -7.55
N SER A 115 -7.25 -14.42 -7.73
CA SER A 115 -6.16 -14.15 -6.79
C SER A 115 -5.74 -12.69 -6.92
N ILE A 116 -5.49 -12.04 -5.79
CA ILE A 116 -4.87 -10.72 -5.73
C ILE A 116 -3.58 -10.88 -4.94
N MET A 117 -2.45 -10.58 -5.58
CA MET A 117 -1.15 -10.55 -4.93
C MET A 117 -0.72 -9.09 -4.74
N ILE A 118 -0.40 -8.73 -3.50
CA ILE A 118 0.14 -7.43 -3.14
C ILE A 118 1.54 -7.66 -2.61
N GLU A 119 2.53 -7.11 -3.30
CA GLU A 119 3.91 -7.06 -2.82
C GLU A 119 4.27 -5.60 -2.52
N SER A 120 4.88 -5.36 -1.36
CA SER A 120 5.28 -4.02 -0.93
C SER A 120 6.72 -4.01 -0.44
N LEU A 121 7.50 -3.02 -0.87
CA LEU A 121 8.82 -2.71 -0.34
C LEU A 121 8.82 -1.31 0.26
N HIS A 122 9.24 -1.18 1.52
CA HIS A 122 9.36 0.10 2.20
C HIS A 122 10.81 0.61 2.06
N SER A 123 10.98 1.77 1.45
CA SER A 123 12.29 2.34 1.13
C SER A 123 12.36 3.81 1.51
N SER A 124 13.52 4.27 1.95
CA SER A 124 13.84 5.69 2.13
C SER A 124 14.19 6.38 0.82
N ASP A 125 14.48 5.62 -0.24
CA ASP A 125 14.75 6.15 -1.58
C ASP A 125 13.44 6.28 -2.38
N ILE A 126 12.98 7.53 -2.54
CA ILE A 126 11.77 7.87 -3.31
C ILE A 126 11.99 7.77 -4.83
N THR A 127 13.23 7.62 -5.30
CA THR A 127 13.57 7.51 -6.73
C THR A 127 13.68 6.08 -7.21
N LEU A 128 13.62 5.11 -6.29
CA LEU A 128 13.83 3.69 -6.53
C LEU A 128 12.97 3.16 -7.68
N GLN A 129 13.64 2.72 -8.74
CA GLN A 129 13.01 2.09 -9.89
C GLN A 129 13.07 0.57 -9.77
N ASN A 130 12.01 -0.11 -10.21
CA ASN A 130 11.94 -1.57 -10.22
C ASN A 130 12.25 -2.25 -8.87
N ALA A 131 11.71 -1.69 -7.79
CA ALA A 131 11.85 -2.18 -6.42
C ALA A 131 11.62 -3.69 -6.25
N HIS A 132 10.71 -4.26 -7.04
CA HIS A 132 10.32 -5.68 -6.99
C HIS A 132 11.14 -6.58 -7.92
N GLN A 133 12.19 -6.05 -8.56
CA GLN A 133 13.07 -6.80 -9.46
C GLN A 133 12.28 -7.55 -10.57
N LEU A 134 11.26 -6.88 -11.13
CA LEU A 134 10.43 -7.45 -12.18
C LEU A 134 11.27 -7.78 -13.41
N SER A 135 10.89 -8.84 -14.13
CA SER A 135 11.50 -9.17 -15.41
C SER A 135 11.26 -8.05 -16.43
N PRO A 136 12.06 -7.92 -17.51
CA PRO A 136 11.84 -6.89 -18.53
C PRO A 136 10.42 -6.91 -19.13
N LYS A 137 9.82 -8.09 -19.25
CA LYS A 137 8.45 -8.27 -19.76
C LYS A 137 7.41 -7.69 -18.80
N GLU A 138 7.48 -8.02 -17.52
CA GLU A 138 6.56 -7.49 -16.50
C GLU A 138 6.79 -5.99 -16.29
N LEU A 139 8.05 -5.58 -16.29
CA LEU A 139 8.49 -4.20 -16.12
C LEU A 139 7.89 -3.28 -17.19
N SER A 140 7.86 -3.72 -18.44
CA SER A 140 7.28 -2.98 -19.56
C SER A 140 5.76 -2.99 -19.59
N ALA A 141 5.13 -3.99 -18.99
CA ALA A 141 3.67 -4.09 -18.90
C ALA A 141 3.09 -3.33 -17.69
N ARG A 142 3.93 -2.87 -16.75
CA ARG A 142 3.45 -2.23 -15.52
C ARG A 142 2.98 -0.79 -15.77
N GLU A 143 2.03 -0.39 -14.94
CA GLU A 143 1.68 1.01 -14.73
C GLU A 143 2.25 1.50 -13.40
N VAL A 144 2.79 2.72 -13.38
CA VAL A 144 3.27 3.36 -12.14
C VAL A 144 2.34 4.52 -11.79
N VAL A 145 1.59 4.36 -10.70
CA VAL A 145 0.75 5.40 -10.13
C VAL A 145 1.41 5.94 -8.87
N VAL A 146 1.57 7.26 -8.78
CA VAL A 146 2.03 7.95 -7.57
C VAL A 146 0.82 8.47 -6.80
N ILE A 147 0.70 8.09 -5.53
CA ILE A 147 -0.37 8.51 -4.64
C ILE A 147 0.16 9.65 -3.77
N ASP A 148 -0.39 10.85 -3.98
CA ASP A 148 -0.10 12.05 -3.21
C ASP A 148 -1.12 12.20 -2.07
N ILE A 149 -0.73 11.84 -0.85
CA ILE A 149 -1.61 12.03 0.31
C ILE A 149 -1.83 13.51 0.67
N GLY A 150 -1.06 14.44 0.08
CA GLY A 150 -1.25 15.88 0.22
C GLY A 150 -2.14 16.50 -0.87
N ASP A 151 -2.62 15.73 -1.84
CA ASP A 151 -3.51 16.17 -2.91
C ASP A 151 -4.90 15.52 -2.74
N ILE A 152 -5.73 16.13 -1.90
CA ILE A 152 -7.03 15.58 -1.50
C ILE A 152 -8.15 16.33 -2.21
N THR A 153 -9.16 15.59 -2.66
CA THR A 153 -10.39 16.14 -3.22
C THR A 153 -11.54 15.99 -2.20
N PRO A 154 -11.97 17.07 -1.51
CA PRO A 154 -12.97 16.98 -0.44
C PRO A 154 -14.37 16.51 -0.86
N SER A 155 -14.63 16.36 -2.17
CA SER A 155 -15.90 15.84 -2.69
C SER A 155 -15.97 14.31 -2.73
N ASP A 156 -14.89 13.61 -2.38
CA ASP A 156 -14.89 12.16 -2.31
C ASP A 156 -15.81 11.66 -1.20
N LYS A 157 -16.55 10.58 -1.47
CA LYS A 157 -17.55 10.03 -0.54
C LYS A 157 -16.93 9.58 0.79
N ASP A 158 -15.67 9.20 0.76
CA ASP A 158 -14.91 8.69 1.90
C ASP A 158 -14.10 9.80 2.60
N TYR A 159 -14.28 11.08 2.21
CA TYR A 159 -13.56 12.19 2.83
C TYR A 159 -13.96 12.37 4.29
N ASN A 160 -12.98 12.22 5.18
CA ASN A 160 -13.10 12.54 6.59
C ASN A 160 -12.17 13.71 6.98
N PRO A 161 -12.69 14.88 7.37
CA PRO A 161 -11.88 16.01 7.83
C PRO A 161 -10.88 15.71 8.96
N SER A 162 -11.16 14.71 9.83
CA SER A 162 -10.24 14.35 10.92
C SER A 162 -9.06 13.50 10.46
N GLU A 163 -9.14 12.92 9.26
CA GLU A 163 -8.11 12.07 8.65
C GLU A 163 -7.40 12.80 7.50
N ASP A 164 -7.62 14.11 7.36
CA ASP A 164 -7.07 14.95 6.29
C ASP A 164 -5.64 15.44 6.63
N PRO A 165 -4.58 14.85 6.04
CA PRO A 165 -3.20 15.29 6.26
C PRO A 165 -2.88 16.70 5.77
N THR A 166 -3.72 17.31 4.93
CA THR A 166 -3.57 18.73 4.51
C THR A 166 -4.05 19.71 5.59
N ARG A 167 -4.71 19.18 6.64
CA ARG A 167 -5.22 19.95 7.78
C ARG A 167 -4.58 19.55 9.11
N PHE A 168 -4.00 18.36 9.17
CA PHE A 168 -3.37 17.82 10.36
C PHE A 168 -1.96 18.39 10.61
N HIS A 169 -1.65 18.71 11.86
CA HIS A 169 -0.30 19.03 12.33
C HIS A 169 0.03 18.18 13.56
N SER A 170 1.14 17.45 13.50
CA SER A 170 1.65 16.67 14.64
C SER A 170 2.50 17.55 15.55
N GLU A 171 1.99 17.88 16.73
CA GLU A 171 2.75 18.65 17.73
C GLU A 171 4.04 17.94 18.19
N LYS A 172 4.00 16.59 18.27
CA LYS A 172 5.14 15.79 18.74
C LYS A 172 6.27 15.70 17.71
N ALA A 173 5.92 15.61 16.43
CA ALA A 173 6.89 15.40 15.35
C ALA A 173 7.16 16.67 14.53
N GLY A 174 6.38 17.74 14.71
CA GLY A 174 6.47 18.97 13.93
C GLY A 174 6.12 18.79 12.44
N ARG A 175 5.36 17.76 12.08
CA ARG A 175 5.03 17.39 10.69
C ARG A 175 3.64 17.87 10.29
N GLY A 176 3.49 18.20 9.01
CA GLY A 176 2.24 18.71 8.44
C GLY A 176 1.95 20.17 8.83
N PRO A 177 0.88 20.78 8.28
CA PRO A 177 -0.01 20.22 7.26
C PRO A 177 0.72 19.98 5.94
N LEU A 178 0.35 18.88 5.26
CA LEU A 178 0.92 18.54 3.96
C LEU A 178 0.32 19.42 2.86
N LYS A 179 1.11 19.62 1.81
CA LYS A 179 0.68 20.28 0.57
C LYS A 179 0.84 19.28 -0.59
N PRO A 180 0.15 19.47 -1.72
CA PRO A 180 0.40 18.68 -2.91
C PRO A 180 1.89 18.70 -3.25
N LYS A 181 2.45 17.53 -3.54
CA LYS A 181 3.86 17.29 -3.91
C LYS A 181 4.86 17.77 -2.85
N TRP A 182 4.50 17.67 -1.57
CA TRP A 182 5.32 18.14 -0.43
C TRP A 182 6.73 17.54 -0.35
N TRP A 183 6.97 16.38 -0.98
CA TRP A 183 8.27 15.71 -1.02
C TRP A 183 9.22 16.25 -2.10
N LEU A 184 8.73 17.06 -3.05
CA LEU A 184 9.57 17.63 -4.10
C LEU A 184 10.38 18.82 -3.55
N PRO A 185 11.64 19.00 -3.98
CA PRO A 185 12.39 20.21 -3.70
C PRO A 185 11.63 21.45 -4.19
N THR A 186 11.74 22.54 -3.44
CA THR A 186 11.02 23.80 -3.73
C THR A 186 11.26 24.34 -5.14
N HIS A 187 12.43 24.05 -5.74
CA HIS A 187 12.76 24.47 -7.11
C HIS A 187 12.00 23.68 -8.19
N GLU A 188 11.61 22.42 -7.95
CA GLU A 188 10.87 21.59 -8.93
C GLU A 188 9.39 21.95 -9.00
N LEU A 189 8.84 22.49 -7.89
CA LEU A 189 7.47 22.99 -7.83
C LEU A 189 7.23 24.21 -8.74
N ILE A 190 8.29 24.96 -9.08
CA ILE A 190 8.22 26.12 -9.98
C ILE A 190 7.97 25.67 -11.42
N TYR A 191 8.66 24.63 -11.88
CA TYR A 191 8.53 24.10 -13.25
C TYR A 191 7.18 23.41 -13.49
N LEU A 192 6.57 22.83 -12.45
CA LEU A 192 5.25 22.21 -12.54
C LEU A 192 4.10 23.23 -12.57
N ARG A 193 4.34 24.50 -12.21
CA ARG A 193 3.35 25.58 -12.27
C ARG A 193 3.38 26.36 -13.57
N ASP A 194 4.43 26.22 -14.38
CA ASP A 194 4.58 26.96 -15.63
C ASP A 194 5.13 26.06 -16.76
N PRO A 195 4.26 25.51 -17.62
CA PRO A 195 4.70 24.69 -18.77
C PRO A 195 5.50 25.48 -19.83
N TYR A 196 5.68 26.80 -19.68
CA TYR A 196 6.49 27.63 -20.58
C TYR A 196 7.90 27.94 -20.07
N SER A 197 8.25 27.47 -18.87
CA SER A 197 9.54 27.78 -18.23
C SER A 197 10.75 27.08 -18.89
N GLU A 198 10.55 26.08 -19.77
CA GLU A 198 11.62 25.50 -20.60
C GLU A 198 12.24 26.50 -21.60
N CYS A 199 11.54 27.57 -21.96
CA CYS A 199 12.01 28.49 -23.01
C CYS A 199 13.12 29.44 -22.53
N LEU A 200 13.22 29.71 -21.22
CA LEU A 200 14.13 30.73 -20.70
C LEU A 200 15.55 30.24 -20.39
N LEU A 201 15.77 28.93 -20.26
CA LEU A 201 17.11 28.39 -20.00
C LEU A 201 17.89 28.06 -21.28
N ARG A 202 17.21 27.74 -22.39
CA ARG A 202 17.88 27.52 -23.69
C ARG A 202 18.39 28.80 -24.37
N SER A 203 17.98 29.98 -23.92
CA SER A 203 18.51 31.25 -24.46
C SER A 203 19.77 31.75 -23.74
N ASN A 204 20.13 31.20 -22.58
CA ASN A 204 21.25 31.68 -21.76
C ASN A 204 22.51 30.81 -21.84
N GLU A 205 22.52 29.71 -22.61
CA GLU A 205 23.73 28.92 -22.93
C GLU A 205 24.40 29.32 -24.25
N LYS A 206 23.98 30.45 -24.85
CA LYS A 206 24.66 31.03 -26.02
C LYS A 206 24.98 32.50 -25.78
N HIS A 207 25.93 32.77 -24.89
CA HIS A 207 26.86 33.90 -25.00
C HIS A 207 28.14 33.64 -24.21
#